data_AF-A0AAP8Z287-F1
#
_entry.id   AF-A0AAP8Z287-F1
#
_cell.length_a   1.000
_cell.length_b   1.000
_cell.length_c   1.000
_cell.angle_alpha   90.00
_cell.angle_beta   90.00
_cell.angle_gamma   90.00
#
_symmetry.space_group_name_H-M   'P 1'
#
loop_
_entity.id
_entity.type
_entity.pdbx_description
1 polymer ?
#
loop_
_entity_poly.entity_id
_entity_poly.type
_entity_poly.pdbx_seq_one_letter_code
_entity_poly.pdbx_strand_id
1 'polypeptide(L)'
;MDIKEFCAAHRFDMSKSGVALGGGDFGMMDLKISPIEFLTLAEEDFERGGLAALVNATTNVKRAIVGQLDQLLISFGYQSLRWNVPKKIERVRALGLLAPSLLRKVVDMRNFLEHEYATPELKNVEEALDIASLFVMSASAMFIPFDDVLEFSRPEPQVADSSVTHLTAGLSREQSGRVFYTVYAYEPGEYAGHCVGQCQIQSGHVLFEAMVKLSASLMLRYKVDQALRDFEAAYARL
;
A
#
# COMPACT_ATOMS: atom_id res chain seq x y z
N MET A 1 16.23 -9.61 17.21
CA MET A 1 15.13 -10.37 17.83
C MET A 1 14.01 -10.41 16.82
N ASP A 2 13.57 -11.61 16.47
CA ASP A 2 12.41 -11.78 15.59
C ASP A 2 11.11 -11.38 16.30
N ILE A 3 10.06 -11.04 15.56
CA ILE A 3 8.77 -10.64 16.12
C ILE A 3 8.15 -11.74 16.99
N LYS A 4 8.34 -13.02 16.65
CA LYS A 4 7.82 -14.13 17.46
C LYS A 4 8.53 -14.24 18.82
N GLU A 5 9.85 -14.10 18.81
CA GLU A 5 10.65 -14.07 20.05
C GLU A 5 10.27 -12.86 20.91
N PHE A 6 10.06 -11.70 20.29
CA PHE A 6 9.61 -10.48 20.95
C PHE A 6 8.25 -10.66 21.63
N CYS A 7 7.26 -11.15 20.88
CA CYS A 7 5.93 -11.44 21.42
C CYS A 7 5.99 -12.45 22.57
N ALA A 8 6.80 -13.51 22.46
CA ALA A 8 6.98 -14.51 23.51
C ALA A 8 7.63 -13.92 24.77
N ALA A 9 8.68 -13.11 24.61
CA ALA A 9 9.37 -12.45 25.72
C ALA A 9 8.44 -11.53 26.52
N HIS A 10 7.51 -10.85 25.83
CA HIS A 10 6.54 -9.93 26.43
C HIS A 10 5.18 -10.57 26.76
N ARG A 11 5.03 -11.90 26.56
CA ARG A 11 3.77 -12.65 26.77
C ARG A 11 2.57 -11.99 26.09
N PHE A 12 2.75 -11.50 24.86
CA PHE A 12 1.73 -10.83 24.08
C PHE A 12 1.41 -11.62 22.80
N ASP A 13 0.13 -11.86 22.53
CA ASP A 13 -0.34 -12.56 21.33
C ASP A 13 -1.11 -11.57 20.44
N MET A 14 -0.48 -11.16 19.33
CA MET A 14 -1.06 -10.22 18.38
C MET A 14 -2.27 -10.80 17.63
N SER A 15 -2.38 -12.12 17.52
CA SER A 15 -3.52 -12.75 16.82
C SER A 15 -4.82 -12.70 17.62
N LYS A 16 -4.74 -12.41 18.93
CA LYS A 16 -5.90 -12.33 19.84
C LYS A 16 -6.13 -10.92 20.39
N SER A 17 -5.50 -9.91 19.81
CA SER A 17 -5.64 -8.51 20.24
C SER A 17 -6.70 -7.77 19.43
N GLY A 18 -7.34 -6.78 20.06
CA GLY A 18 -8.07 -5.74 19.32
C GLY A 18 -7.08 -4.87 18.55
N VAL A 19 -7.42 -4.49 17.32
CA VAL A 19 -6.57 -3.67 16.46
C VAL A 19 -7.26 -2.36 16.10
N ALA A 20 -6.54 -1.25 16.27
CA ALA A 20 -6.97 0.10 15.91
C ALA A 20 -5.88 0.84 15.12
N LEU A 21 -6.27 1.95 14.48
CA LEU A 21 -5.35 2.88 13.83
C LEU A 21 -4.91 3.92 14.87
N GLY A 22 -3.60 4.12 15.01
CA GLY A 22 -2.99 5.08 15.94
C GLY A 22 -2.63 6.43 15.29
N GLY A 23 -3.04 6.65 14.03
CA GLY A 23 -2.61 7.80 13.23
C GLY A 23 -1.44 7.47 12.31
N GLY A 24 -0.84 8.51 11.75
CA GLY A 24 0.32 8.36 10.87
C GLY A 24 0.59 9.56 9.97
N ASP A 25 1.78 9.58 9.39
CA ASP A 25 2.20 10.55 8.36
C ASP A 25 2.92 9.92 7.17
N PHE A 26 2.87 8.58 7.06
CA PHE A 26 3.58 7.87 6.00
C PHE A 26 3.14 8.29 4.59
N GLY A 27 4.01 9.02 3.91
CA GLY A 27 3.78 9.53 2.56
C GLY A 27 4.21 8.56 1.45
N MET A 28 3.67 8.79 0.26
CA MET A 28 4.20 8.19 -0.96
C MET A 28 5.62 8.68 -1.25
N MET A 29 6.40 7.83 -1.92
CA MET A 29 7.69 8.21 -2.47
C MET A 29 7.52 9.17 -3.65
N ASP A 30 8.32 10.22 -3.71
CA ASP A 30 8.37 11.09 -4.87
C ASP A 30 9.10 10.41 -6.03
N LEU A 31 8.49 10.45 -7.21
CA LEU A 31 9.12 10.08 -8.47
C LEU A 31 9.60 11.35 -9.17
N LYS A 32 10.66 11.22 -9.99
CA LYS A 32 11.18 12.35 -10.76
C LYS A 32 10.13 12.97 -11.70
N ILE A 33 9.26 12.12 -12.25
CA ILE A 33 8.05 12.53 -12.96
C ILE A 33 6.93 11.74 -12.30
N SER A 34 5.94 12.44 -11.77
CA SER A 34 4.82 11.88 -11.05
C SER A 34 3.81 11.22 -12.00
N PRO A 35 2.99 10.28 -11.49
CA PRO A 35 1.87 9.73 -12.25
C PRO A 35 0.87 10.78 -12.72
N ILE A 36 0.65 11.83 -11.91
CA ILE A 36 -0.22 12.96 -12.23
C ILE A 36 0.32 13.75 -13.41
N GLU A 37 1.63 14.00 -13.49
CA GLU A 37 2.20 14.68 -14.66
C GLU A 37 1.98 13.89 -15.96
N PHE A 38 2.12 12.56 -15.95
CA PHE A 38 1.77 11.75 -17.11
C PHE A 38 0.28 11.80 -17.44
N LEU A 39 -0.58 11.86 -16.43
CA LEU A 39 -2.01 11.98 -16.65
C LEU A 39 -2.36 13.32 -17.31
N THR A 40 -1.83 14.43 -16.80
CA THR A 40 -2.03 15.77 -17.39
C THR A 40 -1.55 15.82 -18.84
N LEU A 41 -0.37 15.27 -19.14
CA LEU A 41 0.11 15.19 -20.53
C LEU A 41 -0.84 14.38 -21.43
N ALA A 42 -1.47 13.34 -20.88
CA ALA A 42 -2.41 12.53 -21.64
C ALA A 42 -3.73 13.27 -21.91
N GLU A 43 -4.23 14.00 -20.93
CA GLU A 43 -5.42 14.86 -21.03
C GLU A 43 -5.20 15.97 -22.07
N GLU A 44 -4.08 16.70 -21.98
CA GLU A 44 -3.71 17.75 -22.93
C GLU A 44 -3.56 17.22 -24.37
N ASP A 45 -2.94 16.05 -24.54
CA ASP A 45 -2.80 15.41 -25.85
C ASP A 45 -4.17 14.95 -26.40
N PHE A 46 -5.06 14.44 -25.56
CA PHE A 46 -6.39 14.02 -25.98
C PHE A 46 -7.25 15.22 -26.43
N GLU A 47 -7.22 16.32 -25.67
CA GLU A 47 -7.91 17.57 -26.00
C GLU A 47 -7.39 18.20 -27.29
N ARG A 48 -6.07 18.19 -27.51
CA ARG A 48 -5.45 18.72 -28.74
C ARG A 48 -5.92 17.97 -29.99
N GLY A 49 -6.17 16.68 -29.87
CA GLY A 49 -6.66 15.83 -30.95
C GLY A 49 -5.64 15.59 -32.08
N GLY A 50 -6.05 14.78 -33.04
CA GLY A 50 -5.22 14.31 -34.15
C GLY A 50 -4.41 13.06 -33.82
N LEU A 51 -3.93 12.38 -34.87
CA LEU A 51 -3.32 11.05 -34.76
C LEU A 51 -2.12 11.02 -33.80
N ALA A 52 -1.19 11.97 -33.93
CA ALA A 52 -0.01 12.02 -33.08
C ALA A 52 -0.35 12.23 -31.60
N ALA A 53 -1.34 13.08 -31.33
CA ALA A 53 -1.78 13.37 -29.98
C ALA A 53 -2.51 12.15 -29.38
N LEU A 54 -3.34 11.46 -30.14
CA LEU A 54 -4.03 10.24 -29.69
C LEU A 54 -3.06 9.10 -29.32
N VAL A 55 -2.00 8.92 -30.13
CA VAL A 55 -0.93 7.95 -29.84
C VAL A 55 -0.16 8.32 -28.57
N ASN A 56 0.13 9.62 -28.38
CA ASN A 56 0.83 10.10 -27.19
C ASN A 56 -0.04 9.98 -25.94
N ALA A 57 -1.32 10.36 -26.01
CA ALA A 57 -2.29 10.21 -24.93
C ALA A 57 -2.36 8.76 -24.45
N THR A 58 -2.48 7.81 -25.38
CA THR A 58 -2.48 6.37 -25.05
C THR A 58 -1.20 5.94 -24.32
N THR A 59 -0.05 6.46 -24.74
CA THR A 59 1.25 6.15 -24.11
C THR A 59 1.35 6.75 -22.71
N ASN A 60 0.89 7.99 -22.53
CA ASN A 60 0.94 8.71 -21.27
C ASN A 60 -0.06 8.16 -20.25
N VAL A 61 -1.26 7.74 -20.66
CA VAL A 61 -2.22 6.99 -19.82
C VAL A 61 -1.56 5.74 -19.21
N LYS A 62 -0.89 4.94 -20.04
CA LYS A 62 -0.17 3.75 -19.56
C LYS A 62 0.93 4.12 -18.56
N ARG A 63 1.68 5.19 -18.82
CA ARG A 63 2.73 5.68 -17.91
C ARG A 63 2.17 6.18 -16.59
N ALA A 64 1.01 6.85 -16.60
CA ALA A 64 0.33 7.27 -15.39
C ALA A 64 -0.04 6.06 -14.52
N ILE A 65 -0.71 5.05 -15.10
CA ILE A 65 -1.09 3.83 -14.36
C ILE A 65 0.13 3.06 -13.86
N VAL A 66 1.10 2.78 -14.73
CA VAL A 66 2.29 1.99 -14.36
C VAL A 66 3.16 2.76 -13.37
N GLY A 67 3.32 4.07 -13.55
CA GLY A 67 4.00 4.95 -12.62
C GLY A 67 3.35 4.97 -11.25
N GLN A 68 2.02 5.03 -11.17
CA GLN A 68 1.31 4.97 -9.89
C GLN A 68 1.47 3.62 -9.20
N LEU A 69 1.41 2.51 -9.94
CA LEU A 69 1.70 1.18 -9.40
C LEU A 69 3.13 1.10 -8.85
N ASP A 70 4.10 1.65 -9.59
CA ASP A 70 5.49 1.69 -9.16
C ASP A 70 5.68 2.59 -7.92
N GLN A 71 5.04 3.76 -7.89
CA GLN A 71 5.08 4.67 -6.76
C GLN A 71 4.56 4.00 -5.49
N LEU A 72 3.40 3.34 -5.54
CA LEU A 72 2.84 2.59 -4.42
C LEU A 72 3.81 1.50 -3.93
N LEU A 73 4.33 0.68 -4.85
CA LEU A 73 5.20 -0.44 -4.51
C LEU A 73 6.54 0.03 -3.92
N ILE A 74 7.17 1.04 -4.52
CA ILE A 74 8.42 1.62 -4.01
C ILE A 74 8.19 2.26 -2.64
N SER A 75 7.03 2.89 -2.43
CA SER A 75 6.67 3.47 -1.13
C SER A 75 6.70 2.42 -0.02
N PHE A 76 6.29 1.18 -0.30
CA PHE A 76 6.36 0.05 0.64
C PHE A 76 7.65 -0.78 0.55
N GLY A 77 8.70 -0.27 -0.11
CA GLY A 77 10.03 -0.89 -0.14
C GLY A 77 10.26 -1.94 -1.23
N TYR A 78 9.36 -2.05 -2.22
CA TYR A 78 9.51 -2.99 -3.32
C TYR A 78 10.24 -2.38 -4.52
N GLN A 79 11.24 -3.08 -5.05
CA GLN A 79 11.94 -2.69 -6.29
C GLN A 79 11.14 -3.09 -7.54
N SER A 80 10.05 -2.37 -7.81
CA SER A 80 9.05 -2.75 -8.82
C SER A 80 9.36 -2.32 -10.25
N LEU A 81 10.30 -1.38 -10.47
CA LEU A 81 10.54 -0.76 -11.79
C LEU A 81 10.71 -1.77 -12.94
N ARG A 82 11.35 -2.92 -12.68
CA ARG A 82 11.60 -3.98 -13.67
C ARG A 82 10.52 -5.06 -13.72
N TRP A 83 9.48 -4.97 -12.89
CA TRP A 83 8.40 -5.96 -12.88
C TRP A 83 7.45 -5.73 -14.05
N ASN A 84 6.86 -6.82 -14.54
CA ASN A 84 5.74 -6.71 -15.47
C ASN A 84 4.49 -6.19 -14.73
N VAL A 85 3.54 -5.67 -15.51
CA VAL A 85 2.33 -5.03 -14.99
C VAL A 85 1.43 -6.01 -14.22
N PRO A 86 1.22 -7.26 -14.67
CA PRO A 86 0.47 -8.24 -13.89
C PRO A 86 1.04 -8.46 -12.48
N LYS A 87 2.36 -8.60 -12.35
CA LYS A 87 3.04 -8.77 -11.05
C LYS A 87 2.89 -7.53 -10.16
N LYS A 88 2.95 -6.33 -10.75
CA LYS A 88 2.71 -5.06 -10.01
C LYS A 88 1.30 -5.02 -9.43
N ILE A 89 0.28 -5.29 -10.26
CA ILE A 89 -1.13 -5.32 -9.85
C ILE A 89 -1.36 -6.36 -8.76
N GLU A 90 -0.80 -7.56 -8.91
CA GLU A 90 -0.91 -8.63 -7.92
C GLU A 90 -0.33 -8.21 -6.57
N ARG A 91 0.87 -7.62 -6.58
CA ARG A 91 1.52 -7.18 -5.34
C ARG A 91 0.78 -6.03 -4.65
N VAL A 92 0.30 -5.03 -5.41
CA VAL A 92 -0.51 -3.94 -4.86
C VAL A 92 -1.79 -4.48 -4.22
N ARG A 93 -2.44 -5.48 -4.84
CA ARG A 93 -3.61 -6.15 -4.27
C ARG A 93 -3.28 -6.96 -3.01
N ALA A 94 -2.12 -7.61 -2.97
CA ALA A 94 -1.67 -8.35 -1.79
C ALA A 94 -1.51 -7.43 -0.58
N LEU A 95 -1.06 -6.19 -0.79
CA LEU A 95 -0.99 -5.12 0.22
C LEU A 95 -2.37 -4.56 0.62
N GLY A 96 -3.48 -5.08 0.10
CA GLY A 96 -4.83 -4.59 0.43
C GLY A 96 -5.25 -3.32 -0.32
N LEU A 97 -4.40 -2.79 -1.19
CA LEU A 97 -4.66 -1.56 -1.92
C LEU A 97 -5.57 -1.82 -3.13
N LEU A 98 -6.29 -0.78 -3.55
CA LEU A 98 -7.19 -0.85 -4.71
C LEU A 98 -6.38 -0.99 -6.00
N ALA A 99 -6.46 -2.16 -6.64
CA ALA A 99 -5.90 -2.42 -7.96
C ALA A 99 -6.94 -3.14 -8.85
N PRO A 100 -7.81 -2.38 -9.54
CA PRO A 100 -8.85 -2.94 -10.40
C PRO A 100 -8.28 -3.80 -11.51
N SER A 101 -8.98 -4.88 -11.88
CA SER A 101 -8.63 -5.70 -13.05
C SER A 101 -8.67 -4.92 -14.35
N LEU A 102 -9.47 -3.85 -14.39
CA LEU A 102 -9.64 -2.94 -15.51
C LEU A 102 -8.33 -2.24 -15.92
N LEU A 103 -7.39 -2.05 -14.98
CA LEU A 103 -6.05 -1.51 -15.27
C LEU A 103 -5.31 -2.33 -16.32
N ARG A 104 -5.52 -3.67 -16.37
CA ARG A 104 -4.88 -4.52 -17.38
C ARG A 104 -5.35 -4.15 -18.78
N LYS A 105 -6.66 -3.95 -18.97
CA LYS A 105 -7.23 -3.58 -20.27
C LYS A 105 -6.60 -2.30 -20.82
N VAL A 106 -6.44 -1.30 -19.95
CA VAL A 106 -5.83 -0.02 -20.33
C VAL A 106 -4.36 -0.17 -20.68
N VAL A 107 -3.60 -0.92 -19.88
CA VAL A 107 -2.16 -1.09 -20.10
C VAL A 107 -1.84 -1.94 -21.34
N ASP A 108 -2.76 -2.84 -21.70
CA ASP A 108 -2.71 -3.66 -22.91
C ASP A 108 -3.12 -2.88 -24.17
N MET A 109 -3.70 -1.68 -24.05
CA MET A 109 -4.10 -0.86 -25.20
C MET A 109 -2.94 -0.53 -26.14
N ARG A 110 -1.71 -0.40 -25.62
CA ARG A 110 -0.52 -0.19 -26.46
C ARG A 110 -0.18 -1.43 -27.30
N ASN A 111 -0.66 -2.62 -26.95
CA ASN A 111 -0.42 -3.82 -27.77
C ASN A 111 -1.01 -3.65 -29.18
N PHE A 112 -2.15 -2.96 -29.32
CA PHE A 112 -2.71 -2.60 -30.63
C PHE A 112 -1.79 -1.68 -31.43
N LEU A 113 -1.20 -0.67 -30.78
CA LEU A 113 -0.23 0.24 -31.39
C LEU A 113 1.08 -0.48 -31.80
N GLU A 114 1.54 -1.44 -31.01
CA GLU A 114 2.85 -2.08 -31.16
C GLU A 114 2.86 -3.33 -32.03
N HIS A 115 1.78 -4.10 -31.99
CA HIS A 115 1.72 -5.42 -32.62
C HIS A 115 0.73 -5.47 -33.77
N GLU A 116 -0.34 -4.70 -33.69
CA GLU A 116 -1.33 -4.58 -34.77
C GLU A 116 -1.08 -3.34 -35.63
N TYR A 117 -0.20 -2.43 -35.20
CA TYR A 117 0.10 -1.15 -35.84
C TYR A 117 -1.17 -0.34 -36.17
N ALA A 118 -2.19 -0.50 -35.32
CA ALA A 118 -3.50 0.11 -35.49
C ALA A 118 -3.66 1.31 -34.55
N THR A 119 -4.26 2.38 -35.07
CA THR A 119 -4.60 3.56 -34.27
C THR A 119 -5.70 3.19 -33.27
N PRO A 120 -5.55 3.51 -31.97
CA PRO A 120 -6.60 3.30 -31.00
C PRO A 120 -7.80 4.19 -31.33
N GLU A 121 -9.00 3.66 -31.14
CA GLU A 121 -10.22 4.44 -31.32
C GLU A 121 -10.32 5.52 -30.24
N LEU A 122 -10.83 6.71 -30.62
CA LEU A 122 -10.98 7.86 -29.72
C LEU A 122 -11.68 7.47 -28.40
N LYS A 123 -12.78 6.73 -28.52
CA LYS A 123 -13.57 6.26 -27.37
C LYS A 123 -12.77 5.36 -26.42
N ASN A 124 -11.91 4.50 -26.96
CA ASN A 124 -11.08 3.62 -26.13
C ASN A 124 -10.07 4.47 -25.33
N VAL A 125 -9.48 5.49 -25.95
CA VAL A 125 -8.54 6.38 -25.26
C VAL A 125 -9.24 7.21 -24.17
N GLU A 126 -10.46 7.68 -24.44
CA GLU A 126 -11.31 8.37 -23.45
C GLU A 126 -11.61 7.47 -22.24
N GLU A 127 -12.09 6.24 -22.47
CA GLU A 127 -12.33 5.28 -21.39
C GLU A 127 -11.06 4.99 -20.59
N ALA A 128 -9.91 4.89 -21.26
CA ALA A 128 -8.62 4.66 -20.63
C ALA A 128 -8.15 5.85 -19.76
N LEU A 129 -8.42 7.08 -20.20
CA LEU A 129 -8.18 8.30 -19.42
C LEU A 129 -8.99 8.29 -18.14
N ASP A 130 -10.31 8.06 -18.22
CA ASP A 130 -11.19 8.02 -17.04
C ASP A 130 -10.70 7.00 -16.00
N ILE A 131 -10.31 5.82 -16.47
CA ILE A 131 -9.77 4.75 -15.60
C ILE A 131 -8.46 5.18 -14.94
N ALA A 132 -7.56 5.83 -15.70
CA ALA A 132 -6.29 6.31 -15.18
C ALA A 132 -6.49 7.44 -14.17
N SER A 133 -7.37 8.41 -14.45
CA SER A 133 -7.70 9.51 -13.55
C SER A 133 -8.26 8.98 -12.24
N LEU A 134 -9.27 8.10 -12.29
CA LEU A 134 -9.83 7.47 -11.09
C LEU A 134 -8.77 6.73 -10.28
N PHE A 135 -7.90 5.96 -10.95
CA PHE A 135 -6.87 5.19 -10.25
C PHE A 135 -5.79 6.08 -9.62
N VAL A 136 -5.22 7.02 -10.38
CA VAL A 136 -4.16 7.92 -9.91
C VAL A 136 -4.66 8.81 -8.77
N MET A 137 -5.85 9.40 -8.92
CA MET A 137 -6.42 10.28 -7.89
C MET A 137 -6.79 9.51 -6.63
N SER A 138 -7.43 8.33 -6.75
CA SER A 138 -7.81 7.53 -5.56
C SER A 138 -6.59 6.96 -4.84
N ALA A 139 -5.57 6.51 -5.57
CA ALA A 139 -4.32 6.06 -4.99
C ALA A 139 -3.61 7.21 -4.27
N SER A 140 -3.59 8.42 -4.85
CA SER A 140 -2.96 9.58 -4.22
C SER A 140 -3.69 10.05 -2.97
N ALA A 141 -5.02 10.11 -3.00
CA ALA A 141 -5.83 10.51 -1.86
C ALA A 141 -5.69 9.57 -0.65
N MET A 142 -5.35 8.30 -0.89
CA MET A 142 -5.13 7.30 0.17
C MET A 142 -3.94 7.63 1.08
N PHE A 143 -3.00 8.48 0.64
CA PHE A 143 -1.77 8.79 1.38
C PHE A 143 -1.76 10.21 1.96
N ILE A 144 -2.93 10.81 2.20
CA ILE A 144 -3.06 12.17 2.75
C ILE A 144 -4.03 12.20 3.95
N PRO A 145 -3.60 11.79 5.16
CA PRO A 145 -2.46 10.93 5.45
C PRO A 145 -2.84 9.43 5.36
N PHE A 146 -1.84 8.57 5.18
CA PHE A 146 -2.01 7.13 5.39
C PHE A 146 -1.85 6.82 6.87
N ASP A 147 -2.86 6.23 7.52
CA ASP A 147 -2.73 5.75 8.90
C ASP A 147 -1.80 4.54 8.94
N ASP A 148 -0.56 4.81 9.35
CA ASP A 148 0.54 3.86 9.26
C ASP A 148 0.93 3.24 10.62
N VAL A 149 0.28 3.68 11.70
CA VAL A 149 0.42 3.10 13.04
C VAL A 149 -0.74 2.16 13.33
N LEU A 150 -0.41 0.90 13.64
CA LEU A 150 -1.36 -0.08 14.18
C LEU A 150 -1.17 -0.24 15.69
N GLU A 151 -2.28 -0.17 16.42
CA GLU A 151 -2.31 -0.40 17.87
C GLU A 151 -2.96 -1.74 18.16
N PHE A 152 -2.24 -2.63 18.84
CA PHE A 152 -2.71 -3.95 19.25
C PHE A 152 -2.94 -3.93 20.76
N SER A 153 -4.17 -4.10 21.20
CA SER A 153 -4.56 -4.06 22.62
C SER A 153 -5.14 -5.39 23.08
N ARG A 154 -4.91 -5.75 24.35
CA ARG A 154 -5.55 -6.94 24.92
C ARG A 154 -7.06 -6.75 25.04
N PRO A 155 -7.88 -7.79 24.74
CA PRO A 155 -9.31 -7.75 24.99
C PRO A 155 -9.58 -7.72 26.50
N GLU A 156 -10.07 -6.57 26.98
CA GLU A 156 -10.38 -6.22 28.39
C GLU A 156 -9.20 -6.27 29.40
N PRO A 157 -9.15 -5.32 30.36
CA PRO A 157 -8.07 -5.28 31.34
C PRO A 157 -8.26 -6.41 32.37
N GLN A 158 -7.57 -7.52 32.15
CA GLN A 158 -7.35 -8.49 33.22
C GLN A 158 -6.43 -7.83 34.25
N VAL A 159 -6.99 -7.51 35.41
CA VAL A 159 -6.26 -6.99 36.57
C VAL A 159 -5.23 -8.03 36.99
N ALA A 160 -3.98 -7.89 36.53
CA ALA A 160 -2.81 -8.54 37.14
C ALA A 160 -1.49 -7.94 36.59
N ASP A 161 -0.63 -7.54 37.54
CA ASP A 161 0.83 -7.39 37.52
C ASP A 161 1.55 -7.12 36.19
N SER A 162 2.19 -5.94 36.12
CA SER A 162 3.39 -5.61 35.32
C SER A 162 3.57 -6.38 34.00
N SER A 163 2.52 -6.44 33.18
CA SER A 163 2.57 -7.14 31.89
C SER A 163 2.21 -6.20 30.76
N VAL A 164 2.82 -6.41 29.59
CA VAL A 164 2.60 -5.59 28.41
C VAL A 164 1.11 -5.55 28.06
N THR A 165 0.56 -4.33 27.98
CA THR A 165 -0.88 -4.08 27.77
C THR A 165 -1.23 -3.91 26.31
N HIS A 166 -0.35 -3.28 25.56
CA HIS A 166 -0.52 -3.02 24.14
C HIS A 166 0.83 -2.99 23.43
N LEU A 167 0.76 -3.24 22.12
CA LEU A 167 1.85 -3.00 21.19
C LEU A 167 1.44 -1.91 20.21
N THR A 168 2.38 -1.08 19.79
CA THR A 168 2.20 -0.19 18.63
C THR A 168 3.15 -0.62 17.53
N ALA A 169 2.73 -0.50 16.29
CA ALA A 169 3.56 -0.77 15.13
C ALA A 169 3.44 0.38 14.12
N GLY A 170 4.45 1.25 14.08
CA GLY A 170 4.53 2.36 13.13
C GLY A 170 5.36 1.99 11.91
N LEU A 171 4.89 2.39 10.72
CA LEU A 171 5.61 2.18 9.48
C LEU A 171 6.69 3.26 9.33
N SER A 172 7.85 2.89 8.82
CA SER A 172 8.95 3.83 8.65
C SER A 172 9.74 3.54 7.39
N ARG A 173 10.32 4.60 6.82
CA ARG A 173 11.21 4.54 5.66
C ARG A 173 12.52 5.23 5.99
N GLU A 174 13.63 4.52 5.79
CA GLU A 174 14.98 5.09 5.86
C GLU A 174 15.37 5.78 4.54
N GLN A 175 16.37 6.67 4.60
CA GLN A 175 16.98 7.29 3.42
C GLN A 175 17.55 6.27 2.41
N SER A 176 17.92 5.07 2.89
CA SER A 176 18.37 3.94 2.08
C SER A 176 17.27 3.33 1.18
N GLY A 177 16.01 3.71 1.40
CA GLY A 177 14.83 3.10 0.76
C GLY A 177 14.31 1.85 1.48
N ARG A 178 14.95 1.45 2.60
CA ARG A 178 14.47 0.36 3.44
C ARG A 178 13.17 0.77 4.15
N VAL A 179 12.16 -0.08 4.06
CA VAL A 179 10.84 0.13 4.69
C VAL A 179 10.56 -0.99 5.68
N PHE A 180 10.09 -0.64 6.88
CA PHE A 180 9.83 -1.58 7.95
C PHE A 180 8.80 -1.02 8.94
N TYR A 181 8.16 -1.92 9.67
CA TYR A 181 7.46 -1.57 10.90
C TYR A 181 8.45 -1.58 12.07
N THR A 182 8.35 -0.60 12.96
CA THR A 182 8.92 -0.69 14.31
C THR A 182 7.80 -1.00 15.29
N VAL A 183 7.91 -2.15 15.96
CA VAL A 183 6.94 -2.60 16.95
C VAL A 183 7.47 -2.28 18.33
N TYR A 184 6.70 -1.56 19.14
CA TYR A 184 7.02 -1.22 20.53
C TYR A 184 6.07 -1.93 21.48
N ALA A 185 6.57 -2.35 22.64
CA ALA A 185 5.79 -2.96 23.70
C ALA A 185 5.69 -2.05 24.91
N TYR A 186 4.48 -1.90 25.48
CA TYR A 186 4.21 -0.98 26.58
C TYR A 186 3.60 -1.67 27.80
N GLU A 187 4.18 -1.41 28.97
CA GLU A 187 3.59 -1.73 30.27
C GLU A 187 2.67 -0.60 30.75
N PRO A 188 1.71 -0.87 31.67
CA PRO A 188 0.85 0.17 32.23
C PRO A 188 1.68 1.26 32.93
N GLY A 189 1.29 2.51 32.76
CA GLY A 189 1.97 3.66 33.38
C GLY A 189 1.20 4.95 33.11
N GLU A 190 1.71 6.09 33.60
CA GLU A 190 1.12 7.40 33.30
C GLU A 190 1.15 7.69 31.78
N TYR A 191 0.13 8.42 31.29
CA TYR A 191 -0.09 8.74 29.89
C TYR A 191 -0.33 7.52 28.98
N ALA A 192 0.69 7.05 28.25
CA ALA A 192 0.62 5.99 27.24
C ALA A 192 1.35 4.70 27.67
N GLY A 193 1.79 4.61 28.93
CA GLY A 193 2.57 3.48 29.43
C GLY A 193 4.09 3.62 29.19
N HIS A 194 4.84 2.67 29.72
CA HIS A 194 6.30 2.65 29.63
C HIS A 194 6.77 1.67 28.54
N CYS A 195 7.58 2.14 27.59
CA CYS A 195 8.14 1.28 26.55
C CYS A 195 9.20 0.34 27.14
N VAL A 196 8.96 -0.96 27.04
CA VAL A 196 9.82 -2.03 27.61
C VAL A 196 10.57 -2.84 26.57
N GLY A 197 10.33 -2.59 25.28
CA GLY A 197 11.03 -3.29 24.21
C GLY A 197 10.58 -2.85 22.83
N GLN A 198 11.41 -3.19 21.84
CA GLN A 198 11.09 -2.98 20.43
C GLN A 198 11.68 -4.06 19.53
N CYS A 199 11.05 -4.26 18.37
CA CYS A 199 11.61 -5.04 17.27
C CYS A 199 11.22 -4.44 15.91
N GLN A 200 11.84 -4.91 14.82
CA GLN A 200 11.56 -4.42 13.47
C GLN A 200 11.08 -5.55 12.56
N ILE A 201 10.07 -5.25 11.73
CA ILE A 201 9.55 -6.16 10.70
C ILE A 201 9.79 -5.54 9.33
N GLN A 202 10.65 -6.18 8.53
CA GLN A 202 11.06 -5.65 7.22
C GLN A 202 10.00 -5.84 6.13
N SER A 203 10.00 -4.96 5.14
CA SER A 203 9.29 -5.19 3.88
C SER A 203 9.69 -6.53 3.26
N GLY A 204 8.70 -7.26 2.73
CA GLY A 204 8.84 -8.64 2.24
C GLY A 204 8.63 -9.72 3.31
N HIS A 205 8.53 -9.36 4.60
CA HIS A 205 8.10 -10.29 5.64
C HIS A 205 6.59 -10.55 5.56
N VAL A 206 6.13 -11.77 5.87
CA VAL A 206 4.71 -12.14 5.76
C VAL A 206 3.79 -11.27 6.62
N LEU A 207 4.22 -10.93 7.85
CA LEU A 207 3.47 -9.99 8.69
C LEU A 207 3.48 -8.56 8.15
N PHE A 208 4.55 -8.13 7.48
CA PHE A 208 4.60 -6.77 6.94
C PHE A 208 3.46 -6.56 5.94
N GLU A 209 3.29 -7.50 5.02
CA GLU A 209 2.20 -7.46 4.03
C GLU A 209 0.82 -7.50 4.69
N ALA A 210 0.64 -8.36 5.69
CA ALA A 210 -0.62 -8.47 6.42
C ALA A 210 -0.95 -7.19 7.21
N MET A 211 0.06 -6.53 7.79
CA MET A 211 -0.10 -5.29 8.53
C MET A 211 -0.44 -4.11 7.61
N VAL A 212 0.25 -3.96 6.48
CA VAL A 212 -0.12 -2.92 5.48
C VAL A 212 -1.57 -3.12 5.01
N LYS A 213 -1.94 -4.37 4.72
CA LYS A 213 -3.30 -4.73 4.32
C LYS A 213 -4.31 -4.42 5.41
N LEU A 214 -3.99 -4.68 6.67
CA LEU A 214 -4.85 -4.39 7.81
C LEU A 214 -5.06 -2.88 7.98
N SER A 215 -3.98 -2.07 7.90
CA SER A 215 -4.07 -0.60 7.89
C SER A 215 -4.99 -0.10 6.79
N ALA A 216 -4.74 -0.53 5.55
CA ALA A 216 -5.53 -0.12 4.39
C ALA A 216 -7.01 -0.51 4.54
N SER A 217 -7.30 -1.71 5.03
CA SER A 217 -8.67 -2.18 5.25
C SER A 217 -9.40 -1.42 6.35
N LEU A 218 -8.72 -1.13 7.47
CA LEU A 218 -9.28 -0.33 8.57
C LEU A 218 -9.59 1.10 8.11
N MET A 219 -8.64 1.72 7.42
CA MET A 219 -8.76 3.11 6.95
C MET A 219 -9.89 3.26 5.92
N LEU A 220 -9.98 2.32 4.97
CA LEU A 220 -11.04 2.31 3.95
C LEU A 220 -12.37 1.73 4.45
N ARG A 221 -12.40 1.16 5.66
CA ARG A 221 -13.52 0.36 6.20
C ARG A 221 -14.00 -0.71 5.22
N TYR A 222 -13.05 -1.33 4.51
CA TYR A 222 -13.32 -2.28 3.43
C TYR A 222 -12.58 -3.59 3.67
N LYS A 223 -13.33 -4.70 3.72
CA LYS A 223 -12.82 -6.06 3.95
C LYS A 223 -12.01 -6.23 5.25
N VAL A 224 -12.35 -5.48 6.30
CA VAL A 224 -11.67 -5.53 7.62
C VAL A 224 -11.59 -6.94 8.18
N ASP A 225 -12.71 -7.69 8.23
CA ASP A 225 -12.72 -9.05 8.76
C ASP A 225 -11.81 -10.01 7.98
N GLN A 226 -11.69 -9.81 6.67
CA GLN A 226 -10.78 -10.62 5.86
C GLN A 226 -9.33 -10.25 6.15
N ALA A 227 -9.01 -8.97 6.31
CA ALA A 227 -7.66 -8.53 6.66
C ALA A 227 -7.23 -9.04 8.04
N LEU A 228 -8.15 -9.06 9.03
CA LEU A 228 -7.91 -9.65 10.35
C LEU A 228 -7.58 -11.15 10.24
N ARG A 229 -8.39 -11.92 9.50
CA ARG A 229 -8.12 -13.35 9.26
C ARG A 229 -6.79 -13.59 8.54
N ASP A 230 -6.47 -12.77 7.57
CA ASP A 230 -5.20 -12.87 6.83
C ASP A 230 -4.00 -12.56 7.75
N PHE A 231 -4.15 -11.60 8.66
CA PHE A 231 -3.16 -11.29 9.69
C PHE A 231 -2.97 -12.45 10.68
N GLU A 232 -4.06 -13.00 11.21
CA GLU A 232 -4.01 -14.19 12.09
C GLU A 232 -3.31 -15.37 11.40
N ALA A 233 -3.64 -15.63 10.14
CA ALA A 233 -3.03 -16.70 9.36
C ALA A 233 -1.53 -16.44 9.07
N ALA A 234 -1.15 -15.18 8.84
CA ALA A 234 0.26 -14.79 8.69
C ALA A 234 1.03 -14.96 10.00
N TYR A 235 0.45 -14.56 11.13
CA TYR A 235 1.05 -14.68 12.46
C TYR A 235 1.24 -16.15 12.88
N ALA A 236 0.26 -17.02 12.57
CA ALA A 236 0.34 -18.45 12.87
C ALA A 236 1.43 -19.21 12.11
N ARG A 237 2.00 -18.63 11.04
CA ARG A 237 3.07 -19.24 10.23
C ARG A 237 4.48 -18.91 10.72
N LEU A 238 4.60 -18.00 11.68
CA LEU A 238 5.86 -17.64 12.31
C LEU A 238 6.32 -18.74 13.26
#